data_AF-A0A6A4ZIZ2-F1
#
_entry.id   AF-A0A6A4ZIZ2-F1
#
_cell.length_a   1.000
_cell.length_b   1.000
_cell.length_c   1.000
_cell.angle_alpha   90.00
_cell.angle_beta   90.00
_cell.angle_gamma   90.00
#
_symmetry.space_group_name_H-M   'P 1'
#
loop_
_entity.id
_entity.type
_entity.pdbx_description
1 polymer ?
#
loop_
_entity_poly.entity_id
_entity_poly.type
_entity_poly.pdbx_seq_one_letter_code
_entity_poly.pdbx_strand_id
1 'polypeptide(L)'
;MSRRPYVRRHAVSSVRSLINASKRTPAPPWLQCAVQAFVVVKHTICALYFAAQAYIFLTLSPISLDAVHVYMPTVTAYTYIVLASCHVVLLVTLYVWLRKRQRRSMMTPVAPDVATPGPTASLVVGQPRHMRSPTEFVDAIIQWCLQRLGVSHDTANVAFNAFELACQSYQLMQILGTVIDAWFVQAYAIIVVVHSLLTPWLFVSTRHRAGGRLHTVLVGWSRSVVSFCLSCLLPVLSLIAPALEYLWVDPTLSRDTFWTTRVLLVAQIVVVTSGFDYVTK
;
A
#
# COMPACT_ATOMS: atom_id res chain seq x y z
N MET A 1 8.81 -29.35 61.85
CA MET A 1 7.76 -28.77 60.97
C MET A 1 8.40 -27.75 60.03
N SER A 2 8.55 -28.03 58.74
CA SER A 2 8.89 -27.01 57.74
C SER A 2 8.35 -27.45 56.38
N ARG A 3 7.22 -26.85 55.97
CA ARG A 3 6.59 -27.08 54.67
C ARG A 3 6.74 -25.81 53.81
N ARG A 4 7.40 -26.00 52.67
CA ARG A 4 7.22 -25.34 51.34
C ARG A 4 7.64 -23.87 51.17
N PRO A 5 8.48 -23.63 50.14
CA PRO A 5 8.27 -22.51 49.21
C PRO A 5 8.45 -22.95 47.74
N TYR A 6 7.74 -23.98 47.27
CA TYR A 6 7.84 -24.42 45.86
C TYR A 6 6.67 -23.94 44.96
N VAL A 7 5.57 -23.47 45.56
CA VAL A 7 4.32 -23.20 44.82
C VAL A 7 4.31 -21.82 44.12
N ARG A 8 5.11 -20.85 44.58
CA ARG A 8 5.01 -19.45 44.12
C ARG A 8 5.70 -19.16 42.77
N ARG A 9 6.68 -19.95 42.34
CA ARG A 9 7.41 -19.73 41.07
C ARG A 9 6.65 -20.25 39.84
N HIS A 10 5.87 -21.34 39.98
CA HIS A 10 5.12 -21.90 38.85
C HIS A 10 3.96 -21.00 38.40
N ALA A 11 3.26 -20.34 39.34
CA ALA A 11 2.13 -19.46 39.00
C ALA A 11 2.55 -18.24 38.16
N VAL A 12 3.69 -17.62 38.46
CA VAL A 12 4.19 -16.44 37.72
C VAL A 12 4.67 -16.82 36.32
N SER A 13 5.27 -18.01 36.15
CA SER A 13 5.67 -18.51 34.83
C SER A 13 4.47 -18.85 33.94
N SER A 14 3.40 -19.40 34.53
CA SER A 14 2.18 -19.79 33.83
C SER A 14 1.39 -18.56 33.36
N VAL A 15 1.24 -17.54 34.22
CA VAL A 15 0.60 -16.27 33.84
C VAL A 15 1.40 -15.53 32.77
N ARG A 16 2.75 -15.51 32.87
CA ARG A 16 3.60 -14.88 31.85
C ARG A 16 3.57 -15.66 30.51
N SER A 17 3.38 -16.98 30.55
CA SER A 17 3.18 -17.81 29.35
C SER A 17 1.82 -17.58 28.69
N LEU A 18 0.74 -17.40 29.48
CA LEU A 18 -0.60 -17.09 28.98
C LEU A 18 -0.69 -15.67 28.40
N ILE A 19 -0.01 -14.71 29.03
CA ILE A 19 0.12 -13.33 28.50
C ILE A 19 0.93 -13.33 27.20
N ASN A 20 1.97 -14.15 27.08
CA ASN A 20 2.76 -14.28 25.86
C ASN A 20 2.03 -15.06 24.75
N ALA A 21 1.17 -16.02 25.11
CA ALA A 21 0.32 -16.76 24.17
C ALA A 21 -0.83 -15.90 23.62
N SER A 22 -1.43 -15.05 24.46
CA SER A 22 -2.46 -14.07 24.07
C SER A 22 -1.94 -13.02 23.07
N LYS A 23 -0.66 -12.64 23.15
CA LYS A 23 -0.04 -11.64 22.28
C LYS A 23 0.24 -12.10 20.84
N ARG A 24 -0.02 -13.36 20.49
CA ARG A 24 0.37 -13.93 19.19
C ARG A 24 -0.73 -14.75 18.54
N THR A 25 -1.98 -14.33 18.60
CA THR A 25 -2.98 -14.91 17.70
C THR A 25 -2.61 -14.53 16.25
N PRO A 26 -2.26 -15.50 15.39
CA PRO A 26 -1.99 -15.20 13.99
C PRO A 26 -3.27 -14.68 13.35
N ALA A 27 -3.14 -13.69 12.46
CA ALA A 27 -4.26 -13.22 11.66
C ALA A 27 -4.89 -14.41 10.93
N PRO A 28 -6.23 -14.47 10.80
CA PRO A 28 -6.89 -15.61 10.19
C PRO A 28 -6.42 -15.81 8.74
N PRO A 29 -6.35 -17.05 8.24
CA PRO A 29 -5.75 -17.36 6.94
C PRO A 29 -6.48 -16.69 5.78
N TRP A 30 -7.81 -16.57 5.85
CA TRP A 30 -8.61 -15.88 4.82
C TRP A 30 -8.21 -14.40 4.67
N LEU A 31 -7.89 -13.73 5.78
CA LEU A 31 -7.48 -12.32 5.77
C LEU A 31 -6.09 -12.18 5.13
N GLN A 32 -5.19 -13.12 5.40
CA GLN A 32 -3.87 -13.13 4.76
C GLN A 32 -3.99 -13.33 3.24
N CYS A 33 -4.87 -14.24 2.80
CA CYS A 33 -5.14 -14.44 1.37
C CYS A 33 -5.75 -13.18 0.73
N ALA A 34 -6.73 -12.55 1.38
CA ALA A 34 -7.36 -11.32 0.90
C ALA A 34 -6.37 -10.17 0.76
N VAL A 35 -5.50 -9.95 1.77
CA VAL A 35 -4.45 -8.94 1.72
C VAL A 35 -3.45 -9.24 0.61
N GLN A 36 -3.04 -10.50 0.42
CA GLN A 36 -2.13 -10.88 -0.66
C GLN A 36 -2.73 -10.65 -2.05
N ALA A 37 -3.98 -11.08 -2.25
CA ALA A 37 -4.70 -10.85 -3.51
C ALA A 37 -4.83 -9.35 -3.80
N PHE A 38 -5.19 -8.56 -2.79
CA PHE A 38 -5.26 -7.10 -2.90
C PHE A 38 -3.92 -6.49 -3.28
N VAL A 39 -2.81 -6.90 -2.65
CA VAL A 39 -1.47 -6.40 -2.98
C VAL A 39 -1.12 -6.69 -4.44
N VAL A 40 -1.37 -7.91 -4.94
CA VAL A 40 -1.13 -8.27 -6.35
C VAL A 40 -1.96 -7.40 -7.29
N VAL A 41 -3.25 -7.25 -7.02
CA VAL A 41 -4.15 -6.42 -7.85
C VAL A 41 -3.70 -4.96 -7.84
N LYS A 42 -3.45 -4.40 -6.65
CA LYS A 42 -3.00 -3.01 -6.47
C LYS A 42 -1.74 -2.72 -7.28
N HIS A 43 -0.69 -3.52 -7.11
CA HIS A 43 0.58 -3.27 -7.80
C HIS A 43 0.47 -3.47 -9.31
N THR A 44 -0.36 -4.42 -9.76
CA THR A 44 -0.64 -4.62 -11.20
C THR A 44 -1.33 -3.40 -11.79
N ILE A 45 -2.42 -2.93 -11.17
CA ILE A 45 -3.17 -1.77 -11.68
C ILE A 45 -2.30 -0.51 -11.63
N CYS A 46 -1.54 -0.28 -10.55
CA CYS A 46 -0.62 0.86 -10.49
C CYS A 46 0.48 0.79 -11.56
N ALA A 47 1.06 -0.39 -11.83
CA ALA A 47 2.06 -0.53 -12.88
C ALA A 47 1.49 -0.18 -14.26
N LEU A 48 0.29 -0.68 -14.58
CA LEU A 48 -0.42 -0.37 -15.82
C LEU A 48 -0.79 1.12 -15.90
N TYR A 49 -1.28 1.70 -14.82
CA TYR A 49 -1.63 3.12 -14.74
C TYR A 49 -0.41 4.02 -15.04
N PHE A 50 0.70 3.81 -14.34
CA PHE A 50 1.90 4.63 -14.55
C PHE A 50 2.51 4.41 -15.94
N ALA A 51 2.48 3.17 -16.46
CA ALA A 51 2.91 2.90 -17.83
C ALA A 51 2.01 3.60 -18.87
N ALA A 52 0.69 3.59 -18.68
CA ALA A 52 -0.26 4.28 -19.54
C ALA A 52 -0.07 5.80 -19.49
N GLN A 53 0.10 6.39 -18.31
CA GLN A 53 0.43 7.80 -18.15
C GLN A 53 1.73 8.16 -18.90
N ALA A 54 2.80 7.40 -18.70
CA ALA A 54 4.06 7.62 -19.40
C ALA A 54 3.88 7.54 -20.93
N TYR A 55 3.13 6.54 -21.42
CA TYR A 55 2.81 6.41 -22.84
C TYR A 55 2.04 7.63 -23.37
N ILE A 56 1.02 8.09 -22.65
CA ILE A 56 0.22 9.27 -23.01
C ILE A 56 1.10 10.51 -23.10
N PHE A 57 1.96 10.78 -22.11
CA PHE A 57 2.87 11.93 -22.13
C PHE A 57 3.92 11.88 -23.24
N LEU A 58 4.36 10.68 -23.64
CA LEU A 58 5.34 10.52 -24.71
C LEU A 58 4.71 10.54 -26.12
N THR A 59 3.40 10.30 -26.22
CA THR A 59 2.69 10.16 -27.50
C THR A 59 1.84 11.38 -27.86
N LEU A 60 1.30 12.10 -26.88
CA LEU A 60 0.48 13.29 -27.13
C LEU A 60 1.30 14.42 -27.77
N SER A 61 0.65 15.18 -28.65
CA SER A 61 1.26 16.35 -29.26
C SER A 61 1.58 17.43 -28.20
N PRO A 62 2.64 18.24 -28.37
CA PRO A 62 2.97 19.32 -27.44
C PRO A 62 1.82 20.30 -27.23
N ILE A 63 1.01 20.56 -28.27
CA ILE A 63 -0.17 21.44 -28.23
C ILE A 63 -1.22 20.88 -27.26
N SER A 64 -1.47 19.57 -27.32
CA SER A 64 -2.42 18.90 -26.42
C SER A 64 -1.96 18.90 -24.98
N LEU A 65 -0.64 18.75 -24.74
CA LEU A 65 -0.05 18.80 -23.39
C LEU A 65 -0.11 20.22 -22.81
N ASP A 66 0.09 21.24 -23.64
CA ASP A 66 0.00 22.65 -23.24
C ASP A 66 -1.44 23.05 -22.89
N ALA A 67 -2.42 22.56 -23.65
CA ALA A 67 -3.85 22.78 -23.36
C ALA A 67 -4.30 22.22 -21.99
N VAL A 68 -3.59 21.22 -21.49
CA VAL A 68 -3.82 20.59 -20.17
C VAL A 68 -2.91 21.21 -19.09
N HIS A 69 -2.07 22.18 -19.45
CA HIS A 69 -1.12 22.87 -18.55
C HIS A 69 -0.17 21.90 -17.83
N VAL A 70 0.31 20.88 -18.53
CA VAL A 70 1.20 19.88 -17.93
C VAL A 70 2.54 20.51 -17.56
N TYR A 71 2.91 20.41 -16.30
CA TYR A 71 4.21 20.82 -15.79
C TYR A 71 5.27 19.74 -16.11
N MET A 72 6.28 20.13 -16.89
CA MET A 72 7.44 19.32 -17.26
C MET A 72 7.08 17.88 -17.72
N PRO A 73 6.33 17.72 -18.83
CA PRO A 73 5.77 16.43 -19.27
C PRO A 73 6.81 15.32 -19.39
N THR A 74 8.01 15.65 -19.90
CA THR A 74 9.10 14.69 -20.07
C THR A 74 9.63 14.16 -18.74
N VAL A 75 9.83 15.04 -17.74
CA VAL A 75 10.31 14.65 -16.41
C VAL A 75 9.25 13.77 -15.73
N THR A 76 8.00 14.22 -15.77
CA THR A 76 6.86 13.48 -15.22
C THR A 76 6.70 12.10 -15.86
N ALA A 77 6.88 11.97 -17.18
CA ALA A 77 6.88 10.69 -17.89
C ALA A 77 7.98 9.73 -17.39
N TYR A 78 9.22 10.21 -17.25
CA TYR A 78 10.30 9.38 -16.72
C TYR A 78 10.05 8.95 -15.28
N THR A 79 9.52 9.83 -14.43
CA THR A 79 9.11 9.49 -13.07
C THR A 79 8.07 8.37 -13.07
N TYR A 80 7.07 8.43 -13.94
CA TYR A 80 6.08 7.35 -14.07
C TYR A 80 6.68 6.03 -14.60
N ILE A 81 7.67 6.06 -15.50
CA ILE A 81 8.40 4.85 -15.91
C ILE A 81 9.13 4.22 -14.72
N VAL A 82 9.80 5.03 -13.91
CA VAL A 82 10.49 4.55 -12.70
C VAL A 82 9.49 3.95 -11.71
N LEU A 83 8.37 4.64 -11.44
CA LEU A 83 7.33 4.13 -10.55
C LEU A 83 6.72 2.82 -11.08
N ALA A 84 6.38 2.74 -12.36
CA ALA A 84 5.89 1.52 -12.99
C ALA A 84 6.89 0.36 -12.81
N SER A 85 8.17 0.61 -13.05
CA SER A 85 9.24 -0.36 -12.87
C SER A 85 9.36 -0.84 -11.41
N CYS A 86 9.28 0.07 -10.44
CA CYS A 86 9.24 -0.27 -9.02
C CYS A 86 8.06 -1.20 -8.70
N HIS A 87 6.87 -0.91 -9.21
CA HIS A 87 5.69 -1.75 -9.03
C HIS A 87 5.87 -3.15 -9.64
N VAL A 88 6.49 -3.26 -10.84
CA VAL A 88 6.81 -4.56 -11.45
C VAL A 88 7.83 -5.34 -10.62
N VAL A 89 8.87 -4.69 -10.11
CA VAL A 89 9.85 -5.34 -9.22
C VAL A 89 9.17 -5.87 -7.95
N LEU A 90 8.25 -5.11 -7.36
CA LEU A 90 7.47 -5.57 -6.20
C LEU A 90 6.60 -6.79 -6.54
N LEU A 91 5.99 -6.84 -7.72
CA LEU A 91 5.23 -8.01 -8.18
C LEU A 91 6.12 -9.23 -8.40
N VAL A 92 7.26 -9.07 -9.07
CA VAL A 92 8.20 -10.16 -9.33
C VAL A 92 8.75 -10.72 -8.03
N THR A 93 9.15 -9.86 -7.09
CA THR A 93 9.66 -10.27 -5.78
C THR A 93 8.59 -11.00 -4.96
N LEU A 94 7.35 -10.51 -4.98
CA LEU A 94 6.20 -11.18 -4.35
C LEU A 94 5.94 -12.56 -4.98
N TYR A 95 5.95 -12.65 -6.31
CA TYR A 95 5.74 -13.91 -7.04
C TYR A 95 6.83 -14.94 -6.71
N VAL A 96 8.11 -14.53 -6.73
CA VAL A 96 9.23 -15.40 -6.37
C VAL A 96 9.11 -15.88 -4.91
N TRP A 97 8.69 -14.99 -4.00
CA TRP A 97 8.46 -15.35 -2.60
C TRP A 97 7.32 -16.36 -2.44
N LEU A 98 6.17 -16.13 -3.09
CA LEU A 98 5.03 -17.05 -3.08
C LEU A 98 5.42 -18.44 -3.61
N ARG A 99 6.15 -18.49 -4.72
CA ARG A 99 6.63 -19.74 -5.33
C ARG A 99 7.60 -20.49 -4.41
N LYS A 100 8.53 -19.79 -3.75
CA LYS A 100 9.43 -20.39 -2.75
C LYS A 100 8.66 -20.94 -1.54
N ARG A 101 7.64 -20.21 -1.07
CA ARG A 101 6.78 -20.66 0.04
C ARG A 101 6.03 -21.93 -0.33
N GLN A 102 5.43 -21.99 -1.51
CA GLN A 102 4.71 -23.17 -2.00
C GLN A 102 5.63 -24.41 -2.09
N ARG A 103 6.86 -24.24 -2.62
CA ARG A 103 7.85 -25.34 -2.65
C ARG A 103 8.21 -25.86 -1.26
N ARG A 104 8.37 -24.98 -0.27
CA ARG A 104 8.67 -25.39 1.11
C ARG A 104 7.52 -26.18 1.75
N SER A 105 6.28 -25.82 1.44
CA SER A 105 5.10 -26.56 1.92
C SER A 105 4.92 -27.93 1.26
N MET A 106 5.42 -28.13 0.05
CA MET A 106 5.41 -29.45 -0.62
C MET A 106 6.56 -30.36 -0.15
N MET A 107 7.66 -29.79 0.34
CA MET A 107 8.85 -30.54 0.79
C MET A 107 8.83 -30.95 2.26
N THR A 108 7.80 -30.60 3.05
CA THR A 108 7.61 -31.18 4.38
C THR A 108 7.23 -32.65 4.23
N PRO A 109 8.14 -33.60 4.52
CA PRO A 109 7.78 -35.01 4.52
C PRO A 109 6.82 -35.21 5.70
N VAL A 110 5.72 -35.92 5.48
CA VAL A 110 4.96 -36.51 6.58
C VAL A 110 5.93 -37.46 7.28
N ALA A 111 6.47 -37.04 8.42
CA ALA A 111 7.27 -37.93 9.25
C ALA A 111 6.36 -39.08 9.68
N PRO A 112 6.75 -40.35 9.47
CA PRO A 112 6.02 -41.46 10.06
C PRO A 112 6.09 -41.33 11.59
N ASP A 113 4.94 -41.43 12.24
CA ASP A 113 4.81 -41.49 13.69
C ASP A 113 5.64 -42.67 14.24
N VAL A 114 6.87 -42.40 14.67
CA VAL A 114 7.63 -43.32 15.51
C VAL A 114 8.08 -42.57 16.74
N ALA A 115 7.37 -42.84 17.84
CA ALA A 115 7.71 -42.39 19.16
C ALA A 115 9.06 -42.99 19.60
N THR A 116 10.03 -42.14 19.95
CA THR A 116 11.13 -42.53 20.85
C THR A 116 11.71 -41.27 21.50
N PRO A 117 11.75 -41.17 22.85
CA PRO A 117 12.33 -40.02 23.52
C PRO A 117 13.82 -40.25 23.80
N GLY A 118 14.68 -39.44 23.18
CA GLY A 118 16.11 -39.36 23.49
C GLY A 118 16.53 -37.91 23.70
N PRO A 119 17.25 -37.56 24.80
CA PRO A 119 17.64 -36.19 25.08
C PRO A 119 18.97 -35.89 24.40
N THR A 120 18.95 -35.32 23.20
CA THR A 120 20.14 -34.67 22.63
C THR A 120 19.84 -33.20 22.40
N ALA A 121 20.36 -32.40 23.32
CA ALA A 121 20.49 -30.96 23.19
C ALA A 121 21.21 -30.65 21.87
N SER A 122 20.46 -30.19 20.87
CA SER A 122 21.03 -29.55 19.70
C SER A 122 21.38 -28.12 20.10
N LEU A 123 22.68 -27.89 20.28
CA LEU A 123 23.30 -26.57 20.20
C LEU A 123 22.75 -25.86 18.96
N VAL A 124 21.92 -24.84 19.19
CA VAL A 124 21.48 -23.89 18.16
C VAL A 124 22.72 -23.10 17.78
N VAL A 125 23.50 -23.65 16.85
CA VAL A 125 24.50 -22.92 16.08
C VAL A 125 23.75 -21.76 15.44
N GLY A 126 24.11 -20.55 15.84
CA GLY A 126 23.52 -19.31 15.38
C GLY A 126 23.56 -19.26 13.86
N GLN A 127 22.44 -19.55 13.24
CA GLN A 127 22.27 -19.42 11.81
C GLN A 127 22.50 -17.94 11.47
N PRO A 128 23.49 -17.60 10.62
CA PRO A 128 23.70 -16.22 10.22
C PRO A 128 22.39 -15.74 9.58
N ARG A 129 21.89 -14.58 10.05
CA ARG A 129 20.68 -13.92 9.54
C ARG A 129 20.93 -13.52 8.09
N HIS A 130 20.77 -14.48 7.19
CA HIS A 130 20.77 -14.23 5.77
C HIS A 130 19.47 -13.44 5.48
N MET A 131 19.65 -12.15 5.20
CA MET A 131 18.63 -11.17 4.84
C MET A 131 17.64 -11.83 3.86
N ARG A 132 16.37 -11.96 4.26
CA ARG A 132 15.46 -12.97 3.70
C ARG A 132 14.42 -12.38 2.76
N SER A 133 14.31 -11.05 2.65
CA SER A 133 13.41 -10.41 1.69
C SER A 133 13.84 -8.98 1.31
N PRO A 134 13.51 -8.50 0.09
CA PRO A 134 13.74 -7.10 -0.32
C PRO A 134 13.04 -6.08 0.56
N THR A 135 11.90 -6.46 1.16
CA THR A 135 11.14 -5.63 2.10
C THR A 135 11.90 -5.39 3.41
N GLU A 136 12.68 -6.35 3.88
CA GLU A 136 13.53 -6.19 5.08
C GLU A 136 14.64 -5.15 4.89
N PHE A 137 15.13 -4.94 3.66
CA PHE A 137 16.14 -3.92 3.38
C PHE A 137 15.54 -2.50 3.42
N VAL A 138 14.37 -2.31 2.81
CA VAL A 138 13.64 -1.03 2.86
C VAL A 138 13.20 -0.73 4.28
N ASP A 139 12.66 -1.71 4.99
CA ASP A 139 12.30 -1.57 6.41
C ASP A 139 13.52 -1.25 7.27
N ALA A 140 14.68 -1.85 6.99
CA ALA A 140 15.93 -1.54 7.70
C ALA A 140 16.42 -0.11 7.45
N ILE A 141 16.31 0.40 6.22
CA ILE A 141 16.64 1.80 5.90
C ILE A 141 15.69 2.76 6.61
N ILE A 142 14.38 2.51 6.52
CA ILE A 142 13.37 3.33 7.19
C ILE A 142 13.61 3.33 8.70
N GLN A 143 13.85 2.16 9.28
CA GLN A 143 14.12 2.00 10.70
C GLN A 143 15.42 2.72 11.11
N TRP A 144 16.47 2.65 10.29
CA TRP A 144 17.71 3.38 10.52
C TRP A 144 17.51 4.89 10.45
N CYS A 145 16.74 5.40 9.48
CA CYS A 145 16.40 6.81 9.36
C CYS A 145 15.60 7.30 10.59
N LEU A 146 14.56 6.57 10.97
CA LEU A 146 13.71 6.92 12.12
C LEU A 146 14.49 6.93 13.43
N GLN A 147 15.41 5.97 13.61
CA GLN A 147 16.32 5.94 14.76
C GLN A 147 17.24 7.16 14.79
N ARG A 148 17.77 7.58 13.64
CA ARG A 148 18.65 8.75 13.53
C ARG A 148 17.92 10.08 13.78
N LEU A 149 16.62 10.13 13.49
CA LEU A 149 15.74 11.27 13.76
C LEU A 149 15.14 11.26 15.19
N GLY A 150 15.34 10.19 15.96
CA GLY A 150 14.75 10.06 17.31
C GLY A 150 13.22 9.94 17.31
N VAL A 151 12.60 9.62 16.17
CA VAL A 151 11.14 9.59 16.01
C VAL A 151 10.62 8.17 16.24
N SER A 152 9.57 8.04 17.04
CA SER A 152 8.90 6.75 17.25
C SER A 152 8.17 6.29 15.99
N HIS A 153 8.10 4.97 15.76
CA HIS A 153 7.41 4.40 14.59
C HIS A 153 5.91 4.79 14.55
N ASP A 154 5.27 4.89 15.72
CA ASP A 154 3.87 5.31 15.81
C ASP A 154 3.70 6.79 15.45
N THR A 155 4.61 7.65 15.91
CA THR A 155 4.64 9.08 15.54
C THR A 155 4.86 9.27 14.05
N ALA A 156 5.79 8.51 13.45
CA ALA A 156 6.04 8.56 12.02
C ALA A 156 4.81 8.14 11.21
N ASN A 157 4.15 7.04 11.60
CA ASN A 157 2.93 6.58 10.92
C ASN A 157 1.80 7.61 10.99
N VAL A 158 1.59 8.24 12.16
CA VAL A 158 0.60 9.30 12.32
C VAL A 158 0.95 10.50 11.44
N ALA A 159 2.22 10.93 11.43
CA ALA A 159 2.68 12.05 10.60
C ALA A 159 2.49 11.77 9.10
N PHE A 160 2.89 10.58 8.62
CA PHE A 160 2.68 10.18 7.23
C PHE A 160 1.20 10.11 6.85
N ASN A 161 0.34 9.62 7.76
CA ASN A 161 -1.11 9.59 7.52
C ASN A 161 -1.69 11.01 7.46
N ALA A 162 -1.27 11.90 8.36
CA ALA A 162 -1.73 13.28 8.36
C ALA A 162 -1.27 14.03 7.09
N PHE A 163 -0.02 13.82 6.67
CA PHE A 163 0.50 14.38 5.43
C PHE A 163 -0.29 13.87 4.21
N GLU A 164 -0.49 12.55 4.10
CA GLU A 164 -1.25 11.96 3.00
C GLU A 164 -2.70 12.46 2.97
N LEU A 165 -3.36 12.57 4.13
CA LEU A 165 -4.71 13.10 4.22
C LEU A 165 -4.76 14.59 3.84
N ALA A 166 -3.73 15.37 4.18
CA ALA A 166 -3.62 16.78 3.78
C ALA A 166 -3.47 16.92 2.26
N CYS A 167 -2.61 16.09 1.64
CA CYS A 167 -2.48 16.03 0.17
C CYS A 167 -3.81 15.65 -0.49
N GLN A 168 -4.49 14.62 0.01
CA GLN A 168 -5.77 14.17 -0.52
C GLN A 168 -6.88 15.22 -0.35
N SER A 169 -6.90 15.93 0.78
CA SER A 169 -7.85 17.02 1.03
C SER A 169 -7.57 18.23 0.13
N TYR A 170 -6.30 18.56 -0.10
CA TYR A 170 -5.90 19.59 -1.05
C TYR A 170 -6.36 19.24 -2.48
N GLN A 171 -6.13 18.01 -2.93
CA GLN A 171 -6.61 17.53 -4.23
C GLN A 171 -8.13 17.59 -4.32
N LEU A 172 -8.85 17.23 -3.25
CA LEU A 172 -10.32 17.37 -3.20
C LEU A 172 -10.77 18.84 -3.35
N MET A 173 -10.07 19.79 -2.72
CA MET A 173 -10.38 21.23 -2.87
C MET A 173 -10.16 21.71 -4.31
N GLN A 174 -9.12 21.23 -5.00
CA GLN A 174 -8.92 21.52 -6.42
C GLN A 174 -10.07 20.95 -7.27
N ILE A 175 -10.45 19.69 -7.02
CA ILE A 175 -11.56 19.00 -7.71
C ILE A 175 -12.89 19.74 -7.51
N LEU A 176 -13.16 20.23 -6.31
CA LEU A 176 -14.36 21.03 -5.98
C LEU A 176 -14.35 22.42 -6.63
N GLY A 177 -13.20 22.94 -7.04
CA GLY A 177 -13.07 24.25 -7.68
C GLY A 177 -13.29 24.23 -9.20
N THR A 178 -13.14 23.08 -9.85
CA THR A 178 -13.12 22.95 -11.32
C THR A 178 -14.34 22.23 -11.92
N VAL A 179 -15.43 22.11 -11.14
CA VAL A 179 -16.53 21.13 -11.33
C VAL A 179 -17.16 21.14 -12.74
N ILE A 180 -17.05 20.01 -13.45
CA ILE A 180 -18.02 19.60 -14.48
C ILE A 180 -18.54 18.18 -14.24
N ASP A 181 -17.75 17.24 -13.68
CA ASP A 181 -18.17 15.83 -13.55
C ASP A 181 -18.55 15.43 -12.11
N ALA A 182 -19.85 15.52 -11.80
CA ALA A 182 -20.39 15.33 -10.45
C ALA A 182 -20.08 13.96 -9.83
N TRP A 183 -20.01 12.90 -10.65
CA TRP A 183 -19.73 11.55 -10.15
C TRP A 183 -18.30 11.43 -9.59
N PHE A 184 -17.32 12.02 -10.27
CA PHE A 184 -15.91 11.94 -9.88
C PHE A 184 -15.68 12.70 -8.58
N VAL A 185 -16.22 13.93 -8.51
CA VAL A 185 -16.17 14.78 -7.32
C VAL A 185 -16.81 14.06 -6.13
N GLN A 186 -18.00 13.49 -6.32
CA GLN A 186 -18.73 12.80 -5.26
C GLN A 186 -17.99 11.54 -4.79
N ALA A 187 -17.49 10.72 -5.70
CA ALA A 187 -16.73 9.51 -5.36
C ALA A 187 -15.44 9.86 -4.60
N TYR A 188 -14.69 10.85 -5.09
CA TYR A 188 -13.46 11.30 -4.45
C TYR A 188 -13.74 11.86 -3.03
N ALA A 189 -14.74 12.73 -2.90
CA ALA A 189 -15.14 13.30 -1.62
C ALA A 189 -15.56 12.24 -0.60
N ILE A 190 -16.40 11.28 -1.00
CA ILE A 190 -16.84 10.18 -0.13
C ILE A 190 -15.64 9.39 0.38
N ILE A 191 -14.69 9.04 -0.51
CA ILE A 191 -13.53 8.24 -0.12
C ILE A 191 -12.62 9.01 0.85
N VAL A 192 -12.38 10.31 0.62
CA VAL A 192 -11.60 11.15 1.54
C VAL A 192 -12.27 11.30 2.90
N VAL A 193 -13.59 11.52 2.94
CA VAL A 193 -14.36 11.59 4.19
C VAL A 193 -14.32 10.26 4.94
N VAL A 194 -14.47 9.14 4.24
CA VAL A 194 -14.33 7.82 4.86
C VAL A 194 -12.92 7.63 5.40
N HIS A 195 -11.88 8.06 4.69
CA HIS A 195 -10.50 7.95 5.17
C HIS A 195 -10.24 8.78 6.43
N SER A 196 -10.76 10.00 6.49
CA SER A 196 -10.59 10.90 7.64
C SER A 196 -11.30 10.38 8.90
N LEU A 197 -12.39 9.62 8.74
CA LEU A 197 -13.11 8.98 9.84
C LEU A 197 -12.51 7.62 10.23
N LEU A 198 -12.11 6.83 9.23
CA LEU A 198 -11.60 5.46 9.42
C LEU A 198 -10.24 5.46 10.10
N THR A 199 -9.38 6.43 9.78
CA THR A 199 -8.02 6.51 10.35
C THR A 199 -8.06 6.70 11.87
N PRO A 200 -8.70 7.73 12.44
CA PRO A 200 -8.84 7.88 13.89
C PRO A 200 -9.57 6.71 14.55
N TRP A 201 -10.64 6.21 13.90
CA TRP A 201 -11.41 5.09 14.44
C TRP A 201 -10.55 3.83 14.58
N LEU A 202 -9.74 3.49 13.59
CA LEU A 202 -8.86 2.32 13.67
C LEU A 202 -7.79 2.49 14.76
N PHE A 203 -7.17 3.67 14.86
CA PHE A 203 -6.17 3.95 15.91
C PHE A 203 -6.75 3.84 17.33
N VAL A 204 -8.00 4.27 17.55
CA VAL A 204 -8.65 4.21 18.88
C VAL A 204 -9.24 2.83 19.16
N SER A 205 -10.05 2.29 18.24
CA SER A 205 -10.84 1.06 18.48
C SER A 205 -9.98 -0.20 18.52
N THR A 206 -8.97 -0.32 17.64
CA THR A 206 -8.20 -1.56 17.51
C THR A 206 -7.01 -1.62 18.47
N ARG A 207 -6.53 -0.48 18.99
CA ARG A 207 -5.50 -0.42 20.04
C ARG A 207 -5.98 -1.04 21.37
N HIS A 208 -7.28 -0.93 21.65
CA HIS A 208 -7.88 -1.46 22.89
C HIS A 208 -8.38 -2.91 22.76
N ARG A 209 -8.73 -3.39 21.56
CA ARG A 209 -9.40 -4.69 21.36
C ARG A 209 -8.63 -5.74 20.56
N ALA A 210 -7.72 -5.34 19.66
CA ALA A 210 -7.03 -6.26 18.77
C ALA A 210 -5.56 -6.40 19.19
N GLY A 211 -5.03 -7.63 19.21
CA GLY A 211 -3.59 -7.85 19.38
C GLY A 211 -2.80 -7.04 18.35
N GLY A 212 -1.64 -6.49 18.75
CA GLY A 212 -0.93 -5.45 17.99
C GLY A 212 -0.67 -5.76 16.50
N ARG A 213 -0.55 -7.04 16.11
CA ARG A 213 -0.35 -7.44 14.70
C ARG A 213 -1.59 -7.23 13.81
N LEU A 214 -2.81 -7.45 14.32
CA LEU A 214 -4.04 -7.25 13.54
C LEU A 214 -4.31 -5.75 13.33
N HIS A 215 -4.07 -4.93 14.35
CA HIS A 215 -4.12 -3.47 14.26
C HIS A 215 -3.22 -2.96 13.13
N THR A 216 -1.94 -3.34 13.11
CA THR A 216 -1.00 -2.87 12.08
C THR A 216 -1.41 -3.30 10.67
N VAL A 217 -1.90 -4.54 10.51
CA VAL A 217 -2.35 -5.03 9.19
C VAL A 217 -3.59 -4.28 8.73
N LEU A 218 -4.59 -4.07 9.60
CA LEU A 218 -5.82 -3.39 9.23
C LEU A 218 -5.60 -1.92 8.89
N VAL A 219 -4.84 -1.18 9.71
CA VAL A 219 -4.50 0.23 9.47
C VAL A 219 -3.69 0.38 8.19
N GLY A 220 -2.68 -0.46 7.98
CA GLY A 220 -1.87 -0.42 6.77
C GLY A 220 -2.68 -0.79 5.52
N TRP A 221 -3.55 -1.80 5.62
CA TRP A 221 -4.39 -2.23 4.52
C TRP A 221 -5.43 -1.18 4.14
N SER A 222 -6.17 -0.61 5.10
CA SER A 222 -7.18 0.41 4.83
C SER A 222 -6.56 1.66 4.19
N ARG A 223 -5.44 2.13 4.75
CA ARG A 223 -4.67 3.25 4.18
C ARG A 223 -4.30 2.96 2.73
N SER A 224 -3.75 1.78 2.47
CA SER A 224 -3.34 1.39 1.12
C SER A 224 -4.52 1.27 0.15
N VAL A 225 -5.72 0.88 0.62
CA VAL A 225 -6.94 0.82 -0.20
C VAL A 225 -7.38 2.22 -0.59
N VAL A 226 -7.52 3.13 0.38
CA VAL A 226 -7.94 4.51 0.11
C VAL A 226 -6.96 5.19 -0.84
N SER A 227 -5.66 5.13 -0.52
CA SER A 227 -4.59 5.70 -1.33
C SER A 227 -4.64 5.20 -2.77
N PHE A 228 -4.81 3.89 -2.95
CA PHE A 228 -4.97 3.27 -4.26
C PHE A 228 -6.21 3.77 -4.99
N CYS A 229 -7.35 3.87 -4.31
CA CYS A 229 -8.59 4.32 -4.93
C CYS A 229 -8.47 5.77 -5.43
N LEU A 230 -7.94 6.67 -4.62
CA LEU A 230 -7.84 8.09 -4.93
C LEU A 230 -6.76 8.39 -5.97
N SER A 231 -5.56 7.83 -5.80
CA SER A 231 -4.40 8.19 -6.62
C SER A 231 -4.26 7.35 -7.90
N CYS A 232 -4.97 6.21 -8.00
CA CYS A 232 -4.83 5.31 -9.15
C CYS A 232 -6.17 4.91 -9.74
N LEU A 233 -7.09 4.31 -8.97
CA LEU A 233 -8.30 3.72 -9.55
C LEU A 233 -9.22 4.78 -10.16
N LEU A 234 -9.48 5.87 -9.43
CA LEU A 234 -10.31 6.96 -9.93
C LEU A 234 -9.69 7.62 -11.18
N PRO A 235 -8.39 8.01 -11.19
CA PRO A 235 -7.71 8.50 -12.39
C PRO A 235 -7.74 7.53 -13.59
N VAL A 236 -7.61 6.23 -13.36
CA VAL A 236 -7.69 5.22 -14.43
C VAL A 236 -9.05 5.28 -15.11
N LEU A 237 -10.12 5.31 -14.32
CA LEU A 237 -11.50 5.31 -14.83
C LEU A 237 -11.88 6.65 -15.46
N SER A 238 -11.43 7.77 -14.89
CA SER A 238 -11.86 9.12 -15.32
C SER A 238 -11.01 9.71 -16.44
N LEU A 239 -9.74 9.34 -16.56
CA LEU A 239 -8.81 9.92 -17.54
C LEU A 239 -8.21 8.89 -18.48
N ILE A 240 -7.64 7.81 -17.96
CA ILE A 240 -6.85 6.87 -18.79
C ILE A 240 -7.74 6.10 -19.75
N ALA A 241 -8.88 5.58 -19.28
CA ALA A 241 -9.80 4.86 -20.16
C ALA A 241 -10.30 5.73 -21.33
N PRO A 242 -10.81 6.97 -21.09
CA PRO A 242 -11.14 7.89 -22.19
C PRO A 242 -9.94 8.24 -23.09
N ALA A 243 -8.76 8.48 -22.53
CA ALA A 243 -7.58 8.84 -23.31
C ALA A 243 -7.13 7.69 -24.24
N LEU A 244 -7.19 6.44 -23.77
CA LEU A 244 -6.89 5.27 -24.60
C LEU A 244 -7.96 5.02 -25.66
N GLU A 245 -9.23 5.28 -25.35
CA GLU A 245 -10.32 5.23 -26.34
C GLU A 245 -10.08 6.23 -27.48
N TYR A 246 -9.67 7.45 -27.15
CA TYR A 246 -9.28 8.46 -28.14
C TYR A 246 -8.06 8.06 -28.97
N LEU A 247 -7.02 7.48 -28.34
CA LEU A 247 -5.77 7.15 -29.03
C LEU A 247 -5.87 5.88 -29.90
N TRP A 248 -6.67 4.90 -29.49
CA TRP A 248 -6.69 3.58 -30.14
C TRP A 248 -8.00 3.23 -30.84
N VAL A 249 -9.13 3.78 -30.40
CA VAL A 249 -10.46 3.36 -30.86
C VAL A 249 -11.08 4.39 -31.79
N ASP A 250 -11.26 5.63 -31.32
CA ASP A 250 -11.96 6.66 -32.07
C ASP A 250 -11.29 8.05 -31.95
N PRO A 251 -10.41 8.41 -32.90
CA PRO A 251 -9.80 9.73 -32.95
C PRO A 251 -10.81 10.87 -33.18
N THR A 252 -12.02 10.55 -33.65
CA THR A 252 -13.06 11.58 -33.91
C THR A 252 -13.68 12.12 -32.62
N LEU A 253 -13.43 11.48 -31.47
CA LEU A 253 -13.81 11.99 -30.13
C LEU A 253 -13.31 13.42 -29.86
N SER A 254 -12.18 13.80 -30.46
CA SER A 254 -11.65 15.18 -30.41
C SER A 254 -12.59 16.25 -30.99
N ARG A 255 -13.59 15.85 -31.80
CA ARG A 255 -14.58 16.76 -32.39
C ARG A 255 -15.81 16.94 -31.50
N ASP A 256 -16.00 16.09 -30.50
CA ASP A 256 -17.07 16.25 -29.51
C ASP A 256 -16.59 17.23 -28.43
N THR A 257 -17.20 18.43 -28.44
CA THR A 257 -16.91 19.49 -27.49
C THR A 257 -17.20 19.07 -26.04
N PHE A 258 -18.23 18.25 -25.81
CA PHE A 258 -18.59 17.81 -24.46
C PHE A 258 -17.55 16.82 -23.93
N TRP A 259 -17.20 15.81 -24.73
CA TRP A 259 -16.16 14.85 -24.38
C TRP A 259 -14.81 15.55 -24.15
N THR A 260 -14.40 16.43 -25.07
CA THR A 260 -13.11 17.12 -25.01
C THR A 260 -13.01 18.02 -23.78
N THR A 261 -14.06 18.79 -23.48
CA THR A 261 -14.08 19.66 -22.29
C THR A 261 -13.99 18.84 -21.01
N ARG A 262 -14.76 17.74 -20.92
CA ARG A 262 -14.74 16.85 -19.76
C ARG A 262 -13.36 16.23 -19.55
N VAL A 263 -12.79 15.63 -20.60
CA VAL A 263 -11.47 14.98 -20.52
C VAL A 263 -10.37 15.98 -20.22
N LEU A 264 -10.40 17.17 -20.81
CA LEU A 264 -9.39 18.22 -20.57
C LEU A 264 -9.42 18.71 -19.11
N LEU A 265 -10.59 18.94 -18.54
CA LEU A 265 -10.72 19.36 -17.14
C LEU A 265 -10.33 18.26 -16.17
N VAL A 266 -10.75 17.02 -16.41
CA VAL A 266 -10.31 15.87 -15.61
C VAL A 266 -8.80 15.67 -15.75
N ALA A 267 -8.24 15.87 -16.93
CA ALA A 267 -6.80 15.81 -17.15
C ALA A 267 -6.09 16.86 -16.30
N GLN A 268 -6.50 18.12 -16.32
CA GLN A 268 -5.90 19.20 -15.51
C GLN A 268 -5.90 18.89 -13.99
N ILE A 269 -6.92 18.18 -13.51
CA ILE A 269 -7.01 17.73 -12.12
C ILE A 269 -5.99 16.61 -11.83
N VAL A 270 -5.90 15.62 -12.73
CA VAL A 270 -5.13 14.39 -12.51
C VAL A 270 -3.65 14.57 -12.82
N VAL A 271 -3.32 15.33 -13.88
CA VAL A 271 -1.93 15.56 -14.28
C VAL A 271 -1.25 16.55 -13.35
N VAL A 272 0.07 16.54 -13.35
CA VAL A 272 0.86 17.54 -12.64
C VAL A 272 0.81 18.85 -13.41
N THR A 273 0.21 19.90 -12.85
CA THR A 273 0.12 21.23 -13.48
C THR A 273 1.06 22.27 -12.84
N SER A 274 1.66 21.94 -11.70
CA SER A 274 2.58 22.81 -10.98
C SER A 274 3.67 22.01 -10.26
N GLY A 275 4.74 22.67 -9.82
CA GLY A 275 5.77 22.03 -9.00
C GLY A 275 5.24 21.56 -7.63
N PHE A 276 4.22 22.23 -7.08
CA PHE A 276 3.57 21.80 -5.84
C PHE A 276 2.68 20.57 -6.07
N ASP A 277 1.98 20.52 -7.21
CA ASP A 277 1.24 19.34 -7.66
C ASP A 277 2.17 18.13 -7.81
N TYR A 278 3.39 18.35 -8.29
CA TYR A 278 4.38 17.29 -8.47
C TYR A 278 4.78 16.61 -7.16
N VAL A 279 4.79 17.36 -6.06
CA VAL A 279 5.14 16.84 -4.73
C VAL A 279 3.95 16.16 -4.05
N THR A 280 2.73 16.56 -4.40
CA THR A 280 1.50 16.11 -3.72
C THR A 280 0.77 14.97 -4.41
N LYS A 281 1.07 14.69 -5.69
CA LYS A 281 0.50 13.59 -6.51
C LYS A 281 1.48 12.44 -6.65
#